data_AF-A0A956B5T5-F1
#
_entry.id   AF-A0A956B5T5-F1
#
_cell.length_a   1.000
_cell.length_b   1.000
_cell.length_c   1.000
_cell.angle_alpha   90.00
_cell.angle_beta   90.00
_cell.angle_gamma   90.00
#
_symmetry.space_group_name_H-M   'P 1'
#
loop_
_entity.id
_entity.type
_entity.pdbx_description
1 polymer ?
#
loop_
_entity_poly.entity_id
_entity_poly.type
_entity_poly.pdbx_seq_one_letter_code
_entity_poly.pdbx_strand_id
1 'polypeptide(L)'
;MPNSSIRRLALIPVAALALAQVGCGLVPLEVTADGKIQVAVDGETNSYSSVVTYDPNDNEDYRKYKDQFEKGEIESILIKVIRVNANNGATWVAGQVDVKSALAGDDGWVTGVSSWQGLRLRGEPDINGNREDLTDEIYLNPAEWDNYDELNRVVFQGDRGAIDFRIQGVADTGPVSFDLEITVTFTVGT
;
A
#
# COMPACT_ATOMS: atom_id res chain seq x y z
N MET A 1 46.73 47.77 47.29
CA MET A 1 45.74 46.79 47.76
C MET A 1 44.62 46.71 46.72
N PRO A 2 44.18 45.54 46.23
CA PRO A 2 44.90 44.31 45.89
C PRO A 2 44.87 43.97 44.37
N ASN A 3 45.92 43.26 43.96
CA ASN A 3 45.99 42.11 43.04
C ASN A 3 45.20 42.03 41.72
N SER A 4 45.95 41.78 40.63
CA SER A 4 46.11 40.47 39.95
C SER A 4 46.44 40.74 38.46
N SER A 5 47.62 40.46 37.92
CA SER A 5 48.22 39.15 37.64
C SER A 5 47.22 38.12 37.11
N ILE A 6 46.98 38.12 35.78
CA ILE A 6 46.56 36.91 35.07
C ILE A 6 47.47 36.69 33.86
N ARG A 7 47.95 35.45 33.83
CA ARG A 7 49.02 34.87 33.02
C ARG A 7 48.57 34.62 31.59
N ARG A 8 49.55 34.64 30.68
CA ARG A 8 49.44 34.03 29.35
C ARG A 8 49.13 32.54 29.49
N LEU A 9 48.15 32.05 28.72
CA LEU A 9 48.06 30.65 28.31
C LEU A 9 47.84 30.63 26.81
N ALA A 10 48.90 30.29 26.09
CA ALA A 10 48.87 29.96 24.68
C ALA A 10 47.98 28.72 24.52
N LEU A 11 46.89 28.84 23.77
CA LEU A 11 46.10 27.69 23.37
C LEU A 11 46.79 27.04 22.16
N ILE A 12 47.26 25.83 22.39
CA ILE A 12 47.85 24.92 21.41
C ILE A 12 46.82 24.67 20.29
N PRO A 13 47.13 24.92 19.01
CA PRO A 13 46.32 24.36 17.94
C PRO A 13 46.55 22.84 17.95
N VAL A 14 45.62 22.10 18.55
CA VAL A 14 45.62 20.64 18.48
C VAL A 14 45.48 20.27 17.02
N ALA A 15 46.55 19.66 16.52
CA ALA A 15 46.66 19.08 15.21
C ALA A 15 45.49 18.13 14.90
N ALA A 16 45.00 18.23 13.66
CA ALA A 16 44.43 17.18 12.85
C ALA A 16 44.00 15.89 13.57
N LEU A 17 42.70 15.76 13.88
CA LEU A 17 42.06 14.47 13.79
C LEU A 17 41.48 14.33 12.38
N ALA A 18 42.30 13.79 11.49
CA ALA A 18 41.82 13.06 10.34
C ALA A 18 41.07 11.83 10.86
N LEU A 19 39.74 11.95 11.00
CA LEU A 19 38.85 10.79 11.07
C LEU A 19 38.57 10.33 9.64
N ALA A 20 39.62 9.80 9.01
CA ALA A 20 39.44 8.86 7.92
C ALA A 20 39.34 7.46 8.54
N GLN A 21 38.26 6.78 8.19
CA GLN A 21 38.05 5.33 8.31
C GLN A 21 37.66 4.77 9.68
N VAL A 22 36.36 4.84 9.98
CA VAL A 22 35.60 3.64 10.39
C VAL A 22 34.22 3.68 9.73
N GLY A 23 33.98 2.77 8.78
CA GLY A 23 32.65 2.35 8.36
C GLY A 23 31.86 3.28 7.44
N CYS A 24 32.09 3.17 6.13
CA CYS A 24 31.01 3.25 5.15
C CYS A 24 29.99 2.13 5.42
N GLY A 25 29.23 2.24 6.50
CA GLY A 25 27.92 1.61 6.57
C GLY A 25 27.00 2.52 5.79
N LEU A 26 26.87 2.30 4.48
CA LEU A 26 25.65 2.72 3.80
C LEU A 26 24.54 2.00 4.55
N VAL A 27 23.88 2.72 5.47
CA VAL A 27 22.57 2.30 5.94
C VAL A 27 21.75 2.25 4.66
N PRO A 28 21.27 1.07 4.20
CA PRO A 28 20.42 1.01 3.04
C PRO A 28 19.24 1.95 3.33
N LEU A 29 19.09 2.95 2.47
CA LEU A 29 18.05 3.95 2.66
C LEU A 29 16.81 3.34 2.04
N GLU A 30 16.08 2.57 2.84
CA GLU A 30 14.78 2.04 2.42
C GLU A 30 13.89 3.23 2.05
N VAL A 31 13.54 3.33 0.77
CA VAL A 31 12.56 4.31 0.30
C VAL A 31 11.22 3.61 0.25
N THR A 32 10.26 4.13 1.01
CA THR A 32 8.87 3.69 0.98
C THR A 32 8.08 4.57 0.04
N ALA A 33 7.26 3.98 -0.83
CA ALA A 33 6.33 4.70 -1.69
C ALA A 33 4.94 4.05 -1.67
N ASP A 34 3.90 4.88 -1.73
CA ASP A 34 2.51 4.45 -1.70
C ASP A 34 1.83 4.70 -3.06
N GLY A 35 1.25 3.64 -3.64
CA GLY A 35 0.32 3.73 -4.77
C GLY A 35 -1.12 3.69 -4.27
N LYS A 36 -1.92 4.72 -4.57
CA LYS A 36 -3.35 4.79 -4.18
C LYS A 36 -4.27 4.54 -5.36
N ILE A 37 -5.20 3.62 -5.19
CA ILE A 37 -6.13 3.20 -6.24
C ILE A 37 -7.54 3.28 -5.69
N GLN A 38 -8.43 4.02 -6.35
CA GLN A 38 -9.85 4.09 -5.98
C GLN A 38 -10.69 3.19 -6.87
N VAL A 39 -11.55 2.40 -6.26
CA VAL A 39 -12.37 1.38 -6.94
C VAL A 39 -13.82 1.59 -6.56
N ALA A 40 -14.66 1.86 -7.57
CA ALA A 40 -16.11 1.78 -7.41
C ALA A 40 -16.53 0.32 -7.58
N VAL A 41 -17.23 -0.20 -6.58
CA VAL A 41 -17.86 -1.53 -6.61
C VAL A 41 -19.35 -1.31 -6.78
N ASP A 42 -19.93 -1.89 -7.83
CA ASP A 42 -21.38 -1.87 -8.08
C ASP A 42 -21.83 -3.27 -8.55
N GLY A 43 -22.78 -3.87 -7.84
CA GLY A 43 -23.30 -5.19 -8.10
C GLY A 43 -24.81 -5.22 -7.89
N GLU A 44 -25.56 -5.66 -8.90
CA GLU A 44 -27.03 -5.74 -8.82
C GLU A 44 -27.52 -6.83 -7.86
N THR A 45 -26.67 -7.80 -7.57
CA THR A 45 -26.96 -8.96 -6.70
C THR A 45 -26.09 -8.88 -5.43
N ASN A 46 -25.97 -10.01 -4.71
CA ASN A 46 -25.07 -10.14 -3.58
C ASN A 46 -23.66 -10.60 -3.99
N SER A 47 -23.27 -10.41 -5.26
CA SER A 47 -21.93 -10.65 -5.76
C SER A 47 -21.42 -9.42 -6.49
N TYR A 48 -20.12 -9.18 -6.46
CA TYR A 48 -19.51 -8.04 -7.12
C TYR A 48 -18.18 -8.41 -7.78
N SER A 49 -17.86 -7.68 -8.84
CA SER A 49 -16.57 -7.73 -9.52
C SER A 49 -16.28 -6.36 -10.11
N SER A 50 -15.10 -5.82 -9.83
CA SER A 50 -14.62 -4.56 -10.37
C SER A 50 -13.16 -4.71 -10.76
N VAL A 51 -12.77 -4.11 -11.88
CA VAL A 51 -11.39 -4.09 -12.35
C VAL A 51 -10.94 -2.65 -12.45
N VAL A 52 -9.76 -2.37 -11.89
CA VAL A 52 -9.11 -1.07 -11.97
C VAL A 52 -7.70 -1.26 -12.51
N THR A 53 -7.31 -0.36 -13.41
CA THR A 53 -5.95 -0.32 -13.95
C THR A 53 -5.17 0.75 -13.23
N TYR A 54 -4.01 0.39 -12.67
CA TYR A 54 -3.06 1.29 -12.04
C TYR A 54 -1.79 1.33 -12.87
N ASP A 55 -1.40 2.51 -13.36
CA ASP A 55 -0.10 2.72 -13.97
C ASP A 55 0.87 3.32 -12.94
N PRO A 56 1.89 2.59 -12.48
CA PRO A 56 2.90 3.13 -11.58
C PRO A 56 3.58 4.40 -12.14
N ASN A 57 3.65 4.56 -13.47
CA ASN A 57 4.27 5.74 -14.09
C ASN A 57 3.43 7.03 -13.91
N ASP A 58 2.19 6.94 -13.44
CA ASP A 58 1.38 8.09 -13.05
C ASP A 58 1.79 8.65 -11.67
N ASN A 59 2.50 7.85 -10.86
CA ASN A 59 3.00 8.25 -9.55
C ASN A 59 4.37 8.95 -9.65
N GLU A 60 4.50 10.15 -9.07
CA GLU A 60 5.73 10.95 -9.15
C GLU A 60 6.91 10.28 -8.44
N ASP A 61 6.69 9.68 -7.28
CA ASP A 61 7.73 8.97 -6.52
C ASP A 61 8.21 7.73 -7.27
N TYR A 62 7.27 6.97 -7.86
CA TYR A 62 7.61 5.83 -8.70
C TYR A 62 8.48 6.26 -9.90
N ARG A 63 8.11 7.33 -10.61
CA ARG A 63 8.93 7.85 -11.72
C ARG A 63 10.32 8.29 -11.27
N LYS A 64 10.41 8.94 -10.10
CA LYS A 64 11.67 9.46 -9.56
C LYS A 64 12.64 8.36 -9.17
N TYR A 65 12.15 7.24 -8.63
CA TYR A 65 12.98 6.13 -8.15
C TYR A 65 12.84 4.85 -8.97
N LYS A 66 12.33 4.94 -10.20
CA LYS A 66 12.00 3.81 -11.08
C LYS A 66 13.11 2.75 -11.18
N ASP A 67 14.37 3.17 -11.30
CA ASP A 67 15.51 2.25 -11.41
C ASP A 67 15.82 1.51 -10.11
N GLN A 68 15.37 2.01 -8.96
CA GLN A 68 15.48 1.37 -7.65
C GLN A 68 14.35 0.37 -7.41
N PHE A 69 13.18 0.60 -8.04
CA PHE A 69 12.02 -0.30 -7.95
C PHE A 69 12.23 -1.68 -8.58
N GLU A 70 13.20 -1.86 -9.48
CA GLU A 70 13.51 -3.19 -10.05
C GLU A 70 13.98 -4.20 -8.98
N LYS A 71 14.45 -3.70 -7.83
CA LYS A 71 14.88 -4.49 -6.68
C LYS A 71 13.93 -4.33 -5.49
N GLY A 72 12.75 -3.75 -5.74
CA GLY A 72 11.76 -3.50 -4.72
C GLY A 72 10.99 -4.75 -4.31
N GLU A 73 10.33 -4.62 -3.18
CA GLU A 73 9.43 -5.62 -2.63
C GLU A 73 8.11 -4.96 -2.20
N ILE A 74 7.01 -5.70 -2.30
CA ILE A 74 5.72 -5.24 -1.79
C ILE A 74 5.74 -5.46 -0.28
N GLU A 75 5.64 -4.37 0.48
CA GLU A 75 5.63 -4.43 1.93
C GLU A 75 4.23 -4.67 2.47
N SER A 76 3.23 -4.01 1.87
CA SER A 76 1.84 -4.18 2.28
C SER A 76 0.83 -3.77 1.24
N ILE A 77 -0.37 -4.31 1.37
CA ILE A 77 -1.57 -3.79 0.71
C ILE A 77 -2.58 -3.46 1.80
N LEU A 78 -3.03 -2.21 1.83
CA LEU A 78 -4.13 -1.74 2.67
C LEU A 78 -5.36 -1.55 1.79
N ILE A 79 -6.46 -2.21 2.14
CA ILE A 79 -7.77 -2.00 1.51
C ILE A 79 -8.64 -1.24 2.50
N LYS A 80 -9.24 -0.14 2.07
CA LYS A 80 -10.07 0.72 2.91
C LYS A 80 -11.39 1.03 2.24
N VAL A 81 -12.50 0.80 2.93
CA VAL A 81 -13.79 1.37 2.50
C VAL A 81 -13.78 2.86 2.79
N ILE A 82 -13.88 3.66 1.75
CA ILE A 82 -13.88 5.13 1.86
C ILE A 82 -15.30 5.70 1.76
N ARG A 83 -16.24 4.93 1.19
CA ARG A 83 -17.65 5.31 1.09
C ARG A 83 -18.53 4.09 0.91
N VAL A 84 -19.69 4.09 1.58
CA VAL A 84 -20.81 3.20 1.25
C VAL A 84 -21.84 4.03 0.50
N ASN A 85 -22.27 3.56 -0.67
CA ASN A 85 -23.15 4.33 -1.52
C ASN A 85 -24.62 4.17 -1.09
N ALA A 86 -25.45 5.18 -1.35
CA ALA A 86 -26.83 5.23 -0.88
C ALA A 86 -27.70 4.06 -1.41
N ASN A 87 -27.37 3.51 -2.59
CA ASN A 87 -28.07 2.37 -3.17
C ASN A 87 -27.64 1.02 -2.58
N ASN A 88 -26.60 0.95 -1.72
CA ASN A 88 -26.13 -0.29 -1.13
C ASN A 88 -27.17 -0.96 -0.21
N GLY A 89 -27.39 -2.25 -0.41
CA GLY A 89 -28.21 -3.12 0.44
C GLY A 89 -27.39 -4.02 1.38
N ALA A 90 -26.11 -4.26 1.09
CA ALA A 90 -25.24 -5.14 1.87
C ALA A 90 -24.89 -4.58 3.26
N THR A 91 -24.74 -5.45 4.25
CA THR A 91 -24.21 -5.08 5.57
C THR A 91 -22.78 -5.55 5.79
N TRP A 92 -22.38 -6.66 5.16
CA TRP A 92 -21.00 -7.12 5.15
C TRP A 92 -20.63 -7.70 3.79
N VAL A 93 -19.34 -7.65 3.48
CA VAL A 93 -18.76 -8.20 2.26
C VAL A 93 -17.55 -9.07 2.57
N ALA A 94 -17.35 -10.10 1.76
CA ALA A 94 -16.13 -10.90 1.73
C ALA A 94 -15.63 -10.94 0.30
N GLY A 95 -14.32 -11.01 0.10
CA GLY A 95 -13.78 -10.95 -1.24
C GLY A 95 -12.30 -11.24 -1.31
N GLN A 96 -11.78 -11.02 -2.50
CA GLN A 96 -10.37 -11.18 -2.81
C GLN A 96 -9.91 -10.12 -3.81
N VAL A 97 -8.60 -9.89 -3.79
CA VAL A 97 -7.89 -9.15 -4.82
C VAL A 97 -7.13 -10.15 -5.68
N ASP A 98 -7.29 -10.03 -6.99
CA ASP A 98 -6.44 -10.67 -7.98
C ASP A 98 -5.66 -9.59 -8.73
N VAL A 99 -4.46 -9.92 -9.18
CA VAL A 99 -3.58 -8.96 -9.87
C VAL A 99 -3.06 -9.58 -11.17
N LYS A 100 -2.97 -8.77 -12.23
CA LYS A 100 -2.23 -9.14 -13.43
C LYS A 100 -1.52 -7.93 -14.03
N SER A 101 -0.56 -8.17 -14.91
CA SER A 101 -0.11 -7.13 -15.83
C SER A 101 -1.26 -6.75 -16.77
N ALA A 102 -1.47 -5.46 -17.02
CA ALA A 102 -2.50 -4.99 -17.95
C ALA A 102 -2.24 -5.45 -19.40
N LEU A 103 -1.01 -5.86 -19.73
CA LEU A 103 -0.64 -6.43 -21.02
C LEU A 103 -0.86 -7.96 -21.09
N ALA A 104 -1.10 -8.62 -19.94
CA ALA A 104 -1.37 -10.04 -19.91
C ALA A 104 -2.79 -10.35 -20.41
N GLY A 105 -2.92 -11.47 -21.12
CA GLY A 105 -4.22 -12.02 -21.54
C GLY A 105 -5.12 -12.39 -20.36
N ASP A 106 -6.32 -12.89 -20.67
CA ASP A 106 -7.36 -13.15 -19.67
C ASP A 106 -6.99 -14.21 -18.62
N ASP A 107 -6.03 -15.09 -18.91
CA ASP A 107 -5.55 -16.12 -18.00
C ASP A 107 -4.38 -15.66 -17.11
N GLY A 108 -3.94 -14.40 -17.22
CA GLY A 108 -2.75 -13.87 -16.53
C GLY A 108 -2.94 -13.47 -15.07
N TRP A 109 -4.07 -13.81 -14.45
CA TRP A 109 -4.39 -13.42 -13.08
C TRP A 109 -3.61 -14.23 -12.07
N VAL A 110 -2.81 -13.54 -11.25
CA VAL A 110 -2.36 -14.04 -9.96
C VAL A 110 -3.55 -13.92 -9.01
N THR A 111 -4.18 -15.06 -8.73
CA THR A 111 -5.43 -15.10 -7.96
C THR A 111 -5.18 -15.11 -6.46
N GLY A 112 -6.08 -14.47 -5.71
CA GLY A 112 -6.08 -14.52 -4.26
C GLY A 112 -4.83 -13.94 -3.65
N VAL A 113 -4.25 -12.90 -4.27
CA VAL A 113 -3.11 -12.18 -3.68
C VAL A 113 -3.51 -11.51 -2.37
N SER A 114 -4.81 -11.32 -2.17
CA SER A 114 -5.36 -11.02 -0.86
C SER A 114 -6.79 -11.55 -0.78
N SER A 115 -7.25 -11.90 0.42
CA SER A 115 -8.66 -12.15 0.69
C SER A 115 -9.08 -11.60 2.05
N TRP A 116 -10.37 -11.32 2.18
CA TRP A 116 -10.98 -10.92 3.45
C TRP A 116 -12.30 -11.64 3.68
N GLN A 117 -12.61 -11.85 4.95
CA GLN A 117 -13.85 -12.46 5.39
C GLN A 117 -14.57 -11.48 6.32
N GLY A 118 -15.63 -10.85 5.81
CA GLY A 118 -16.58 -10.10 6.64
C GLY A 118 -16.17 -8.67 6.99
N LEU A 119 -15.82 -7.88 5.98
CA LEU A 119 -15.70 -6.42 6.11
C LEU A 119 -17.11 -5.84 6.31
N ARG A 120 -17.35 -5.14 7.42
CA ARG A 120 -18.66 -4.53 7.70
C ARG A 120 -18.78 -3.22 6.94
N LEU A 121 -19.87 -3.08 6.18
CA LEU A 121 -20.23 -1.84 5.50
C LEU A 121 -21.18 -1.00 6.36
N ARG A 122 -21.95 -1.63 7.25
CA ARG A 122 -22.94 -0.95 8.07
C ARG A 122 -22.94 -1.42 9.52
N GLY A 123 -23.18 -0.47 10.42
CA GLY A 123 -23.36 -0.73 11.85
C GLY A 123 -24.68 -1.43 12.18
N GLU A 124 -24.86 -1.74 13.46
CA GLU A 124 -26.12 -2.28 13.97
C GLU A 124 -27.25 -1.25 13.79
N PRO A 125 -28.50 -1.70 13.57
CA PRO A 125 -29.63 -0.78 13.49
C PRO A 125 -29.85 -0.08 14.84
N ASP A 126 -30.05 1.24 14.79
CA ASP A 126 -30.47 2.04 15.94
C ASP A 126 -31.94 1.73 16.34
N ILE A 127 -32.46 2.43 17.35
CA ILE A 127 -33.84 2.26 17.81
C ILE A 127 -34.91 2.56 16.73
N ASN A 128 -34.51 3.26 15.65
CA ASN A 128 -35.37 3.62 14.53
C ASN A 128 -35.12 2.72 13.30
N GLY A 129 -34.20 1.76 13.39
CA GLY A 129 -33.80 0.89 12.28
C GLY A 129 -32.78 1.52 11.32
N ASN A 130 -32.24 2.70 11.61
CA ASN A 130 -31.18 3.31 10.80
C ASN A 130 -29.85 2.64 11.08
N ARG A 131 -28.98 2.54 10.08
CA ARG A 131 -27.62 2.02 10.21
C ARG A 131 -26.63 3.11 9.83
N GLU A 132 -25.53 3.21 10.57
CA GLU A 132 -24.38 4.02 10.16
C GLU A 132 -23.57 3.29 9.09
N ASP A 133 -23.00 4.04 8.15
CA ASP A 133 -22.04 3.50 7.21
C ASP A 133 -20.65 3.44 7.88
N LEU A 134 -19.93 2.35 7.64
CA LEU A 134 -18.63 2.08 8.24
C LEU A 134 -17.50 2.24 7.22
N THR A 135 -16.38 2.77 7.68
CA THR A 135 -15.13 2.88 6.90
C THR A 135 -14.07 1.97 7.52
N ASP A 136 -14.28 0.66 7.36
CA ASP A 136 -13.31 -0.35 7.81
C ASP A 136 -12.11 -0.42 6.86
N GLU A 137 -10.97 -0.82 7.41
CA GLU A 137 -9.75 -1.06 6.68
C GLU A 137 -9.15 -2.42 7.04
N ILE A 138 -8.53 -3.06 6.04
CA ILE A 138 -7.91 -4.36 6.14
C ILE A 138 -6.48 -4.23 5.68
N TYR A 139 -5.57 -4.50 6.61
CA TYR A 139 -4.15 -4.62 6.33
C TYR A 139 -3.84 -6.05 5.90
N LEU A 140 -3.08 -6.17 4.82
CA LEU A 140 -2.76 -7.46 4.23
C LEU A 140 -1.25 -7.58 4.18
N ASN A 141 -0.74 -8.56 4.92
CA ASN A 141 0.68 -8.83 5.05
C ASN A 141 1.14 -9.77 3.92
N PRO A 142 2.02 -9.32 3.01
CA PRO A 142 2.48 -10.13 1.89
C PRO A 142 3.22 -11.40 2.29
N ALA A 143 3.80 -11.44 3.50
CA ALA A 143 4.45 -12.64 4.05
C ALA A 143 3.49 -13.82 4.27
N GLU A 144 2.18 -13.58 4.23
CA GLU A 144 1.14 -14.60 4.39
C GLU A 144 0.60 -15.09 3.04
N TRP A 145 1.13 -14.62 1.91
CA TRP A 145 0.60 -14.94 0.58
C TRP A 145 1.39 -16.07 -0.08
N ASP A 146 0.70 -17.16 -0.40
CA ASP A 146 1.26 -18.29 -1.14
C ASP A 146 1.82 -17.88 -2.53
N ASN A 147 1.32 -16.76 -3.08
CA ASN A 147 1.68 -16.26 -4.41
C ASN A 147 2.55 -14.99 -4.36
N TYR A 148 3.21 -14.70 -3.23
CA TYR A 148 4.01 -13.48 -3.04
C TYR A 148 5.06 -13.27 -4.13
N ASP A 149 5.88 -14.29 -4.42
CA ASP A 149 6.95 -14.20 -5.43
C ASP A 149 6.39 -13.87 -6.82
N GLU A 150 5.23 -14.44 -7.17
CA GLU A 150 4.60 -14.20 -8.46
C GLU A 150 4.00 -12.80 -8.54
N LEU A 151 3.36 -12.33 -7.48
CA LEU A 151 2.87 -10.95 -7.40
C LEU A 151 4.04 -9.96 -7.49
N ASN A 152 5.11 -10.18 -6.73
CA ASN A 152 6.29 -9.32 -6.74
C ASN A 152 6.91 -9.25 -8.15
N ARG A 153 6.94 -10.40 -8.85
CA ARG A 153 7.35 -10.48 -10.25
C ARG A 153 6.43 -9.68 -11.17
N VAL A 154 5.11 -9.77 -11.02
CA VAL A 154 4.15 -9.01 -11.85
C VAL A 154 4.27 -7.51 -11.63
N VAL A 155 4.49 -7.07 -10.39
CA VAL A 155 4.55 -5.65 -10.02
C VAL A 155 5.90 -5.01 -10.38
N PHE A 156 7.02 -5.70 -10.16
CA PHE A 156 8.36 -5.08 -10.30
C PHE A 156 9.24 -5.66 -11.41
N GLN A 157 9.05 -6.93 -11.78
CA GLN A 157 9.95 -7.63 -12.70
C GLN A 157 9.32 -7.89 -14.08
N GLY A 158 8.04 -7.57 -14.27
CA GLY A 158 7.32 -7.67 -15.53
C GLY A 158 7.54 -6.46 -16.44
N ASP A 159 6.89 -6.49 -17.62
CA ASP A 159 6.76 -5.30 -18.46
C ASP A 159 6.24 -4.15 -17.59
N ARG A 160 7.03 -3.07 -17.47
CA ARG A 160 6.88 -1.89 -16.59
C ARG A 160 5.62 -1.04 -16.86
N GLY A 161 4.57 -1.67 -17.36
CA GLY A 161 3.29 -1.08 -17.71
C GLY A 161 2.32 -1.16 -16.55
N ALA A 162 1.09 -0.76 -16.87
CA ALA A 162 0.02 -0.76 -15.91
C ALA A 162 -0.30 -2.18 -15.39
N ILE A 163 -0.89 -2.21 -14.21
CA ILE A 163 -1.27 -3.39 -13.45
C ILE A 163 -2.78 -3.34 -13.29
N ASP A 164 -3.47 -4.43 -13.59
CA ASP A 164 -4.89 -4.56 -13.33
C ASP A 164 -5.10 -5.23 -11.96
N PHE A 165 -5.94 -4.60 -11.14
CA PHE A 165 -6.43 -5.16 -9.90
C PHE A 165 -7.90 -5.54 -10.09
N ARG A 166 -8.24 -6.81 -9.86
CA ARG A 166 -9.62 -7.29 -9.82
C ARG A 166 -10.05 -7.48 -8.39
N ILE A 167 -11.10 -6.77 -8.02
CA ILE A 167 -11.75 -6.83 -6.73
C ILE A 167 -13.02 -7.65 -6.95
N GLN A 168 -13.13 -8.81 -6.33
CA GLN A 168 -14.32 -9.64 -6.47
C GLN A 168 -14.73 -10.29 -5.17
N GLY A 169 -16.01 -10.55 -5.02
CA GLY A 169 -16.51 -11.10 -3.78
C GLY A 169 -18.02 -11.28 -3.72
N VAL A 170 -18.48 -11.54 -2.49
CA VAL A 170 -19.87 -11.78 -2.14
C VAL A 170 -20.27 -10.92 -0.95
N ALA A 171 -21.56 -10.71 -0.82
CA ALA A 171 -22.21 -10.00 0.27
C ALA A 171 -23.34 -10.85 0.85
N ASP A 172 -23.82 -10.44 2.02
CA ASP A 172 -25.01 -11.00 2.63
C ASP A 172 -26.29 -10.66 1.88
N THR A 173 -26.37 -9.44 1.34
CA THR A 173 -27.53 -8.93 0.61
C THR A 173 -27.09 -8.11 -0.59
N GLY A 174 -28.00 -7.91 -1.54
CA GLY A 174 -27.80 -7.03 -2.69
C GLY A 174 -28.81 -5.87 -2.70
N PRO A 175 -28.58 -4.83 -3.50
CA PRO A 175 -27.38 -4.62 -4.32
C PRO A 175 -26.15 -4.27 -3.47
N VAL A 176 -24.96 -4.41 -4.04
CA VAL A 176 -23.69 -4.09 -3.39
C VAL A 176 -23.14 -2.81 -4.03
N SER A 177 -22.88 -1.77 -3.24
CA SER A 177 -22.36 -0.51 -3.77
C SER A 177 -21.48 0.24 -2.77
N PHE A 178 -20.19 0.32 -3.03
CA PHE A 178 -19.23 1.00 -2.16
C PHE A 178 -17.96 1.41 -2.91
N ASP A 179 -17.25 2.39 -2.38
CA ASP A 179 -15.95 2.84 -2.90
C ASP A 179 -14.83 2.33 -1.99
N LEU A 180 -13.79 1.75 -2.58
CA LEU A 180 -12.57 1.30 -1.92
C LEU A 180 -11.38 2.20 -2.29
N GLU A 181 -10.47 2.39 -1.35
CA GLU A 181 -9.09 2.80 -1.61
C GLU A 181 -8.16 1.61 -1.34
N ILE A 182 -7.37 1.22 -2.34
CA ILE A 182 -6.27 0.27 -2.20
C ILE A 182 -4.98 1.08 -2.15
N THR A 183 -4.27 0.99 -1.04
CA THR A 183 -2.92 1.54 -0.90
C THR A 183 -1.93 0.39 -0.98
N VAL A 184 -1.02 0.43 -1.95
CA VAL A 184 0.08 -0.53 -2.04
C VAL A 184 1.35 0.16 -1.61
N THR A 185 1.99 -0.37 -0.57
CA THR A 185 3.23 0.14 -0.03
C THR A 185 4.38 -0.73 -0.50
N PHE A 186 5.42 -0.09 -1.01
CA PHE A 186 6.60 -0.73 -1.56
C PHE A 186 7.84 -0.25 -0.85
N THR A 187 8.78 -1.15 -0.62
CA THR A 187 10.12 -0.82 -0.12
C THR A 187 11.13 -1.06 -1.24
N VAL A 188 12.07 -0.13 -1.43
CA VAL A 188 13.22 -0.34 -2.33
C VAL A 188 14.53 -0.37 -1.57
N GLY A 189 15.31 -1.42 -1.79
CA GLY A 189 16.69 -1.54 -1.33
C GLY A 189 17.62 -0.78 -2.28
N THR A 190 18.35 0.22 -1.76
CA THR A 190 19.38 0.96 -2.49
C THR A 190 20.67 0.16 -2.64
#